data_AF-A0A1V5ZEG9-F1
#
_entry.id   AF-A0A1V5ZEG9-F1
#
_cell.length_a   1.000
_cell.length_b   1.000
_cell.length_c   1.000
_cell.angle_alpha   90.00
_cell.angle_beta   90.00
_cell.angle_gamma   90.00
#
_symmetry.space_group_name_H-M   'P 1'
#
loop_
_entity.id
_entity.type
_entity.pdbx_description
1 polymer ?
#
loop_
_entity_poly.entity_id
_entity_poly.type
_entity_poly.pdbx_seq_one_letter_code
_entity_poly.pdbx_strand_id
1 'polypeptide(L)' 'MEILKIRNRINALISRETGQPEEKVARDSDRNFWMTAEEALEYHLISKIISNVDEIG' A
#
# COMPACT_ATOMS: atom_id res chain seq x y z
N MET A 1 23.73 -6.98 -0.39
CA MET A 1 22.86 -7.96 0.29
C MET A 1 21.56 -8.08 -0.48
N GLU A 2 21.17 -9.29 -0.85
CA GLU A 2 19.98 -9.60 -1.67
C GLU A 2 18.67 -9.00 -1.12
N ILE A 3 18.57 -8.88 0.21
CA ILE A 3 17.46 -8.25 0.93
C ILE A 3 17.15 -6.82 0.49
N LEU A 4 18.17 -5.99 0.21
CA LEU A 4 17.95 -4.60 -0.24
C LEU A 4 17.34 -4.54 -1.64
N LYS A 5 17.75 -5.45 -2.54
CA LYS A 5 17.18 -5.54 -3.88
C LYS A 5 15.71 -5.95 -3.84
N ILE A 6 15.37 -6.90 -2.96
CA ILE A 6 14.00 -7.37 -2.78
C ILE A 6 13.12 -6.25 -2.21
N ARG A 7 13.58 -5.53 -1.16
CA ARG A 7 12.85 -4.39 -0.59
C ARG A 7 12.57 -3.30 -1.64
N ASN A 8 13.58 -2.90 -2.41
CA ASN A 8 13.39 -1.91 -3.47
C ASN A 8 12.39 -2.36 -4.53
N ARG A 9 12.42 -3.64 -4.91
CA ARG A 9 11.50 -4.20 -5.91
C ARG A 9 10.05 -4.24 -5.41
N ILE A 10 9.84 -4.52 -4.12
CA ILE A 10 8.52 -4.45 -3.47
C ILE A 10 8.04 -2.99 -3.40
N ASN A 11 8.90 -2.06 -2.98
CA ASN A 11 8.54 -0.65 -2.90
C ASN A 11 8.18 -0.06 -4.27
N ALA A 12 8.94 -0.39 -5.32
CA ALA A 12 8.66 0.01 -6.69
C ALA A 12 7.33 -0.58 -7.21
N LEU A 13 7.03 -1.83 -6.83
CA LEU A 13 5.75 -2.46 -7.16
C LEU A 13 4.59 -1.71 -6.50
N ILE A 14 4.65 -1.49 -5.18
CA ILE A 14 3.61 -0.78 -4.44
C ILE A 14 3.44 0.64 -4.99
N SER A 15 4.53 1.37 -5.22
CA SER A 15 4.52 2.70 -5.85
C SER A 15 3.78 2.72 -7.18
N ARG A 16 4.06 1.74 -8.07
CA ARG A 16 3.41 1.66 -9.37
C ARG A 16 1.91 1.39 -9.29
N GLU A 17 1.49 0.47 -8.43
CA GLU A 17 0.06 0.10 -8.31
C GLU A 17 -0.74 1.15 -7.54
N THR A 18 -0.14 1.84 -6.57
CA THR A 18 -0.79 2.87 -5.75
C THR A 18 -0.66 4.30 -6.30
N GLY A 19 0.25 4.53 -7.24
CA GLY A 19 0.64 5.86 -7.71
C GLY A 19 1.39 6.70 -6.67
N GLN A 20 1.76 6.13 -5.52
CA GLN A 20 2.49 6.84 -4.47
C GLN A 20 3.99 6.89 -4.79
N PRO A 21 4.71 7.95 -4.41
CA PRO A 21 6.16 8.01 -4.62
C PRO A 21 6.90 6.87 -3.90
N GLU A 22 7.90 6.27 -4.56
CA GLU A 22 8.72 5.18 -3.97
C GLU A 22 9.34 5.57 -2.63
N GLU A 23 9.71 6.84 -2.47
CA GLU A 23 10.31 7.37 -1.25
C GLU A 23 9.32 7.40 -0.07
N LYS A 24 8.03 7.64 -0.36
CA LYS A 24 6.93 7.58 0.61
C LYS A 24 6.67 6.13 1.00
N VAL A 25 6.51 5.25 0.02
CA VAL A 25 6.32 3.80 0.23
C VAL A 25 7.47 3.20 1.03
N ALA A 26 8.71 3.58 0.74
CA ALA A 26 9.89 3.08 1.45
C ALA A 26 9.92 3.54 2.91
N ARG A 27 9.53 4.78 3.18
CA ARG A 27 9.43 5.33 4.55
C ARG A 27 8.34 4.64 5.36
N ASP A 28 7.18 4.45 4.75
CA ASP A 28 6.04 3.80 5.39
C ASP A 28 6.33 2.30 5.59
N SER A 29 6.96 1.63 4.62
CA SER A 29 7.32 0.21 4.71
C SER A 29 8.49 -0.10 5.66
N ASP A 30 9.19 0.91 6.19
CA ASP A 30 10.34 0.68 7.08
C ASP A 30 9.94 0.44 8.54
N ARG A 31 8.78 0.96 8.97
CA ARG A 31 8.19 0.64 10.27
C ARG A 31 6.79 0.13 10.03
N ASN A 32 6.55 -1.16 10.32
CA ASN A 32 5.23 -1.81 10.28
C ASN A 32 4.06 -0.81 10.28
N PHE A 33 3.62 -0.42 9.09
CA PHE A 33 2.66 0.67 8.92
C PHE A 33 1.27 0.06 8.96
N TRP A 34 0.64 0.15 10.11
CA TRP A 34 -0.74 -0.26 10.29
C TRP A 34 -1.63 0.88 9.83
N MET A 35 -2.47 0.58 8.84
CA MET A 35 -3.35 1.54 8.19
C MET A 35 -4.78 1.19 8.57
N THR A 36 -5.59 2.20 8.83
CA THR A 36 -7.05 2.07 8.85
C THR A 36 -7.57 1.81 7.43
N ALA A 37 -8.82 1.36 7.32
CA ALA A 37 -9.45 1.13 6.02
C ALA A 37 -9.53 2.43 5.18
N GLU A 38 -9.77 3.57 5.82
CA GLU A 38 -9.78 4.90 5.19
C GLU A 38 -8.39 5.28 4.66
N GLU A 39 -7.35 5.10 5.46
CA GLU A 39 -5.97 5.35 5.01
C GLU A 39 -5.57 4.43 3.86
N ALA A 40 -5.99 3.16 3.88
CA ALA A 40 -5.74 2.25 2.77
C ALA A 40 -6.45 2.68 1.47
N LEU A 41 -7.64 3.28 1.59
CA LEU A 41 -8.39 3.84 0.46
C LEU A 41 -7.67 5.09 -0.09
N GLU A 42 -7.24 6.01 0.78
CA GLU A 42 -6.47 7.20 0.38
C GLU A 42 -5.10 6.85 -0.22
N TYR A 43 -4.47 5.80 0.30
CA TYR A 43 -3.22 5.27 -0.25
C TYR A 43 -3.43 4.52 -1.57
N HIS A 44 -4.67 4.39 -2.05
CA HIS A 44 -5.04 3.63 -3.23
C HIS A 44 -4.62 2.15 -3.18
N LEU A 45 -4.52 1.59 -1.97
CA LEU A 45 -4.29 0.15 -1.75
C LEU A 45 -5.56 -0.65 -1.90
N ILE A 46 -6.71 -0.04 -1.60
CA ILE A 46 -8.04 -0.62 -1.79
C ILE A 46 -8.92 0.35 -2.59
N SER A 47 -9.89 -0.17 -3.32
CA SER A 47 -10.78 0.65 -4.16
C SER A 47 -12.07 1.09 -3.46
N LYS A 48 -12.54 0.31 -2.48
CA LYS A 48 -13.78 0.58 -1.75
C LYS A 48 -13.74 -0.11 -0.38
N ILE A 49 -14.26 0.58 0.62
CA ILE A 49 -14.54 0.02 1.95
C ILE A 49 -15.98 -0.50 1.93
N ILE A 50 -16.15 -1.78 2.25
CA ILE A 50 -17.44 -2.47 2.20
C ILE A 50 -17.91 -2.66 3.63
N SER A 51 -19.06 -2.10 3.98
CA SER A 51 -19.62 -2.20 5.35
C SER A 51 -20.66 -3.30 5.48
N ASN A 52 -21.24 -3.73 4.37
CA ASN A 52 -22.25 -4.80 4.32
C ASN A 52 -22.06 -5.64 3.05
N VAL A 53 -22.32 -6.95 3.15
CA VAL A 53 -22.32 -7.91 2.04
C VAL A 53 -23.22 -7.46 0.88
N ASP A 54 -24.27 -6.68 1.15
CA ASP A 54 -25.16 -6.13 0.12
C ASP A 54 -24.45 -5.17 -0.85
N GLU A 55 -23.31 -4.61 -0.47
CA GLU A 55 -22.53 -3.65 -1.29
C GLU A 55 -21.56 -4.33 -2.28
N ILE A 56 -21.52 -5.66 -2.30
CA ILE A 56 -20.70 -6.50 -3.20
C ILE A 56 -21.41 -6.77 -4.54
N GLY A 57 -22.62 -6.25 -4.73
CA GLY A 57 -23.47 -6.45 -5.92
C GLY A 57 -22.90 -5.93 -7.23
#